data_AF-A0A382V6R5-F1
#
_entry.id   AF-A0A382V6R5-F1
#
_cell.length_a   1.000
_cell.length_b   1.000
_cell.length_c   1.000
_cell.angle_alpha   90.00
_cell.angle_beta   90.00
_cell.angle_gamma   90.00
#
_symmetry.space_group_name_H-M   'P 1'
#
loop_
_entity.id
_entity.type
_entity.pdbx_description
1 polymer ?
#
loop_
_entity_poly.entity_id
_entity_poly.type
_entity_poly.pdbx_seq_one_letter_code
_entity_poly.pdbx_strand_id
1 'polypeptide(L)'
;MQTLRITLLLAFVSAGSVLVAEDRAGPVTLEKARKEGRVKSRFLKEGQAGEENAQAVPRANLAPFQESIGPILKKSCRACHGPRKSAGRLRIDKLNPDLLTGPDVERWREIYNVLGNSEMPPADKPDYALADADRGNIVNWLGGELKKAYILRRNSEERSS
;
A
#
# COMPACT_ATOMS: atom_id res chain seq x y z
N MET A 1 59.42 25.70 75.42
CA MET A 1 59.90 24.39 74.94
C MET A 1 58.72 23.45 74.85
N GLN A 2 58.20 23.20 73.65
CA GLN A 2 57.47 21.98 73.24
C GLN A 2 57.02 22.20 71.78
N THR A 3 57.87 21.93 70.80
CA THR A 3 57.47 21.95 69.38
C THR A 3 57.24 20.52 68.91
N LEU A 4 55.98 20.25 68.58
CA LEU A 4 55.46 18.98 68.08
C LEU A 4 56.18 18.55 66.80
N ARG A 5 56.58 17.27 66.76
CA ARG A 5 56.85 16.51 65.54
C ARG A 5 55.52 16.09 64.93
N ILE A 6 55.28 16.39 63.65
CA ILE A 6 54.22 15.75 62.87
C ILE A 6 54.84 15.28 61.55
N THR A 7 55.24 14.01 61.55
CA THR A 7 55.56 13.21 60.37
C THR A 7 54.25 12.86 59.67
N LEU A 8 53.98 13.43 58.51
CA LEU A 8 52.85 13.04 57.67
C LEU A 8 53.31 11.99 56.65
N LEU A 9 52.78 10.78 56.82
CA LEU A 9 53.03 9.57 56.05
C LEU A 9 52.61 9.74 54.57
N LEU A 10 53.50 9.28 53.67
CA LEU A 10 53.19 9.04 52.26
C LEU A 10 52.04 8.01 52.13
N ALA A 11 50.96 8.40 51.44
CA ALA A 11 49.96 7.48 50.93
C ALA A 11 50.19 7.28 49.42
N PHE A 12 50.36 6.02 49.04
CA PHE A 12 50.59 5.52 47.69
C PHE A 12 49.53 6.00 46.68
N VAL A 13 49.96 6.65 45.59
CA VAL A 13 49.14 6.81 44.39
C VAL A 13 49.22 5.49 43.63
N SER A 14 48.17 4.66 43.76
CA SER A 14 47.99 3.47 42.94
C SER A 14 47.74 3.88 41.49
N ALA A 15 48.66 3.54 40.59
CA ALA A 15 48.45 3.60 39.16
C ALA A 15 47.40 2.56 38.74
N GLY A 16 46.13 2.98 38.65
CA GLY A 16 45.07 2.21 38.02
C GLY A 16 45.11 2.45 36.51
N SER A 17 45.63 1.50 35.75
CA SER A 17 45.47 1.47 34.30
C SER A 17 43.98 1.32 33.97
N VAL A 18 43.38 2.35 33.37
CA VAL A 18 42.09 2.20 32.70
C VAL A 18 42.33 1.32 31.47
N LEU A 19 42.02 0.03 31.59
CA LEU A 19 41.78 -0.81 30.42
C LEU A 19 40.49 -0.30 29.77
N VAL A 20 40.62 0.62 28.81
CA VAL A 20 39.61 0.78 27.78
C VAL A 20 39.56 -0.54 27.04
N ALA A 21 38.57 -1.37 27.35
CA ALA A 21 38.18 -2.44 26.46
C ALA A 21 37.68 -1.76 25.18
N GLU A 22 38.56 -1.56 24.22
CA GLU A 22 38.17 -1.35 22.83
C GLU A 22 37.28 -2.54 22.46
N ASP A 23 36.00 -2.26 22.23
CA ASP A 23 35.07 -3.14 21.54
C ASP A 23 35.67 -3.41 20.15
N ARG A 24 36.53 -4.42 20.05
CA ARG A 24 37.14 -4.86 18.79
C ARG A 24 36.12 -5.68 17.99
N ALA A 25 35.02 -5.04 17.61
CA ALA A 25 34.27 -5.48 16.45
C ALA A 25 34.97 -4.90 15.22
N GLY A 26 35.69 -5.74 14.47
CA GLY A 26 36.25 -5.36 13.16
C GLY A 26 35.15 -4.84 12.22
N PRO A 27 35.52 -4.17 11.10
CA PRO A 27 34.55 -3.58 10.19
C PRO A 27 33.53 -4.63 9.74
N VAL A 28 32.25 -4.34 9.94
CA VAL A 28 31.14 -5.22 9.58
C VAL A 28 31.24 -5.54 8.08
N THR A 29 31.27 -6.83 7.73
CA THR A 29 31.29 -7.24 6.34
C THR A 29 29.99 -6.85 5.64
N LEU A 30 30.04 -6.59 4.33
CA LEU A 30 28.85 -6.23 3.56
C LEU A 30 27.76 -7.31 3.63
N GLU A 31 28.15 -8.58 3.69
CA GLU A 31 27.21 -9.69 3.84
C GLU A 31 26.47 -9.63 5.18
N LYS A 32 27.21 -9.44 6.28
CA LYS A 32 26.65 -9.30 7.62
C LYS A 32 25.72 -8.09 7.71
N ALA A 33 26.14 -6.94 7.18
CA ALA A 33 25.31 -5.73 7.13
C ALA A 33 24.02 -5.94 6.32
N ARG A 34 24.08 -6.64 5.18
CA ARG A 34 22.89 -6.97 4.37
C ARG A 34 21.93 -7.90 5.10
N LYS A 35 22.45 -8.91 5.82
CA LYS A 35 21.62 -9.85 6.60
C LYS A 35 20.93 -9.11 7.75
N GLU A 36 21.67 -8.31 8.50
CA GLU A 36 21.10 -7.51 9.59
C GLU A 36 20.07 -6.49 9.09
N GLY A 37 20.36 -5.81 7.98
CA GLY A 37 19.43 -4.89 7.34
C GLY A 37 18.13 -5.57 6.90
N ARG A 38 18.21 -6.78 6.33
CA ARG A 38 17.02 -7.57 5.97
C ARG A 38 16.16 -7.91 7.20
N VAL A 39 16.77 -8.39 8.27
CA VAL A 39 16.06 -8.76 9.51
C VAL A 39 15.39 -7.54 10.17
N LYS A 40 16.04 -6.37 10.11
CA LYS A 40 15.56 -5.13 10.72
C LYS A 40 14.63 -4.32 9.81
N SER A 41 14.49 -4.69 8.53
CA SER A 41 13.70 -3.94 7.56
C SER A 41 12.22 -3.95 7.92
N ARG A 42 11.67 -2.76 8.20
CA ARG A 42 10.23 -2.57 8.37
C ARG A 42 9.46 -2.91 7.09
N PHE A 43 10.00 -2.51 5.93
CA PHE A 43 9.38 -2.74 4.62
C PHE A 43 9.23 -4.24 4.30
N LEU A 44 10.23 -5.06 4.63
CA LEU A 44 10.13 -6.52 4.43
C LEU A 44 9.10 -7.14 5.38
N LYS A 45 9.06 -6.71 6.64
CA LYS A 45 8.05 -7.19 7.61
C LYS A 45 6.62 -6.82 7.18
N GLU A 46 6.42 -5.58 6.71
CA GLU A 46 5.14 -5.12 6.17
C GLU A 46 4.74 -5.90 4.89
N GLY A 47 5.71 -6.23 4.03
CA GLY A 47 5.50 -7.08 2.86
C GLY A 47 5.11 -8.53 3.21
N GLN A 48 5.78 -9.13 4.20
CA GLN A 48 5.51 -10.50 4.67
C GLN A 48 4.14 -10.64 5.37
N ALA A 49 3.73 -9.64 6.15
CA ALA A 49 2.36 -9.58 6.70
C ALA A 49 1.30 -9.49 5.59
N GLY A 50 1.66 -8.87 4.45
CA GLY A 50 0.86 -8.90 3.22
C GLY A 50 0.87 -10.25 2.51
N GLU A 51 1.97 -11.01 2.56
CA GLU A 51 2.12 -12.35 1.95
C GLU A 51 1.37 -13.45 2.71
N GLU A 52 1.33 -13.42 4.05
CA GLU A 52 0.50 -14.34 4.84
C GLU A 52 -0.99 -14.17 4.54
N ASN A 53 -1.44 -12.94 4.25
CA ASN A 53 -2.80 -12.67 3.79
C ASN A 53 -3.00 -12.99 2.29
N ALA A 54 -1.91 -13.09 1.51
CA ALA A 54 -1.94 -13.39 0.07
C ALA A 54 -2.10 -14.90 -0.25
N GLN A 55 -2.07 -15.78 0.75
CA GLN A 55 -2.28 -17.23 0.56
C GLN A 55 -3.75 -17.59 0.29
N ALA A 56 -4.69 -16.71 0.62
CA ALA A 56 -6.08 -16.85 0.21
C ALA A 56 -6.24 -16.37 -1.25
N VAL A 57 -6.86 -17.20 -2.11
CA VAL A 57 -7.23 -16.81 -3.48
C VAL A 57 -8.04 -15.51 -3.41
N PRO A 58 -7.56 -14.38 -3.98
CA PRO A 58 -8.29 -13.13 -3.97
C PRO A 58 -9.71 -13.30 -4.54
N ARG A 59 -10.70 -12.70 -3.88
CA ARG A 59 -12.10 -12.68 -4.35
C ARG A 59 -12.57 -11.25 -4.59
N ALA A 60 -13.50 -11.09 -5.53
CA ALA A 60 -14.07 -9.79 -5.84
C ALA A 60 -14.87 -9.29 -4.62
N ASN A 61 -14.67 -8.03 -4.23
CA ASN A 61 -15.43 -7.44 -3.14
C ASN A 61 -16.60 -6.62 -3.71
N LEU A 62 -17.76 -7.26 -3.79
CA LEU A 62 -18.96 -6.69 -4.40
C LEU A 62 -19.84 -5.91 -3.41
N ALA A 63 -19.59 -6.00 -2.09
CA ALA A 63 -20.40 -5.29 -1.10
C ALA A 63 -20.29 -3.76 -1.26
N PRO A 64 -19.10 -3.15 -1.37
CA PRO A 64 -18.99 -1.71 -1.66
C PRO A 64 -19.67 -1.33 -2.98
N PHE A 65 -19.64 -2.23 -3.96
CA PHE A 65 -20.32 -1.99 -5.23
C PHE A 65 -21.83 -1.86 -5.05
N GLN A 66 -22.44 -2.80 -4.33
CA GLN A 66 -23.88 -2.81 -4.10
C GLN A 66 -24.34 -1.66 -3.21
N GLU A 67 -23.58 -1.36 -2.16
CA GLU A 67 -23.95 -0.38 -1.13
C GLU A 67 -23.73 1.07 -1.57
N SER A 68 -22.66 1.35 -2.32
CA SER A 68 -22.23 2.73 -2.59
C SER A 68 -21.96 3.01 -4.07
N ILE A 69 -21.13 2.21 -4.75
CA ILE A 69 -20.68 2.52 -6.11
C ILE A 69 -21.82 2.43 -7.13
N GLY A 70 -22.60 1.36 -7.11
CA GLY A 70 -23.74 1.14 -8.01
C GLY A 70 -24.77 2.28 -7.96
N PRO A 71 -25.22 2.71 -6.77
CA PRO A 71 -26.06 3.90 -6.61
C PRO A 71 -25.46 5.17 -7.22
N ILE A 72 -24.17 5.44 -7.01
CA ILE A 72 -23.48 6.61 -7.58
C ILE A 72 -23.48 6.52 -9.11
N LEU A 73 -23.10 5.38 -9.68
CA LEU A 73 -23.08 5.16 -11.13
C LEU A 73 -24.48 5.32 -11.75
N LYS A 74 -25.52 4.86 -11.05
CA LYS A 74 -26.91 5.02 -11.48
C LYS A 74 -27.32 6.49 -11.52
N LYS A 75 -26.89 7.29 -10.54
CA LYS A 75 -27.21 8.72 -10.42
C LYS A 75 -26.45 9.57 -11.45
N SER A 76 -25.13 9.43 -11.49
CA SER A 76 -24.26 10.36 -12.22
C SER A 76 -23.82 9.88 -13.61
N CYS A 77 -23.87 8.57 -13.90
CA CYS A 77 -23.32 8.02 -15.14
C CYS A 77 -24.41 7.50 -16.11
N ARG A 78 -25.44 6.84 -15.58
CA ARG A 78 -26.42 6.08 -16.38
C ARG A 78 -27.20 6.90 -17.41
N ALA A 79 -27.40 8.20 -17.19
CA ALA A 79 -28.13 9.03 -18.15
C ALA A 79 -27.43 9.13 -19.52
N CYS A 80 -26.10 9.17 -19.51
CA CYS A 80 -25.26 9.28 -20.71
C CYS A 80 -24.70 7.93 -21.19
N HIS A 81 -24.55 6.97 -20.27
CA HIS A 81 -23.94 5.66 -20.52
C HIS A 81 -24.89 4.50 -20.18
N GLY A 82 -26.18 4.64 -20.50
CA GLY A 82 -27.23 3.68 -20.16
C GLY A 82 -28.14 3.33 -21.34
N PRO A 83 -29.36 2.84 -21.10
CA PRO A 83 -30.24 2.37 -22.18
C PRO A 83 -30.75 3.49 -23.09
N ARG A 84 -30.87 4.72 -22.59
CA ARG A 84 -31.35 5.86 -23.38
C ARG A 84 -30.28 6.45 -24.28
N LYS A 85 -29.03 6.47 -23.81
CA LYS A 85 -27.86 6.99 -24.53
C LYS A 85 -26.66 6.15 -24.12
N SER A 86 -25.90 5.70 -25.11
CA SER A 86 -24.71 4.87 -24.91
C SER A 86 -23.46 5.62 -25.38
N ALA A 87 -23.20 6.80 -24.78
CA ALA A 87 -22.04 7.61 -25.12
C ALA A 87 -20.74 6.79 -24.97
N GLY A 88 -19.80 6.96 -25.90
CA GLY A 88 -18.56 6.16 -25.93
C GLY A 88 -18.79 4.65 -26.06
N ARG A 89 -19.96 4.23 -26.59
CA ARG A 89 -20.39 2.82 -26.66
C ARG A 89 -20.41 2.13 -25.29
N LEU A 90 -20.60 2.88 -24.20
CA LEU A 90 -20.59 2.38 -22.82
C LEU A 90 -22.01 2.19 -22.31
N ARG A 91 -22.26 0.98 -21.79
CA ARG A 91 -23.49 0.59 -21.09
C ARG A 91 -23.15 0.25 -19.64
N ILE A 92 -22.99 1.29 -18.81
CA ILE A 92 -22.63 1.16 -17.39
C ILE A 92 -23.65 0.30 -16.63
N ASP A 93 -24.92 0.30 -17.07
CA ASP A 93 -26.01 -0.47 -16.49
C ASP A 93 -25.94 -1.98 -16.78
N LYS A 94 -25.01 -2.41 -17.64
CA LYS A 94 -24.83 -3.81 -18.03
C LYS A 94 -23.48 -4.41 -17.60
N LEU A 95 -22.58 -3.61 -17.05
CA LEU A 95 -21.26 -4.10 -16.67
C LEU A 95 -21.37 -5.07 -15.49
N ASN A 96 -20.68 -6.19 -15.60
CA ASN A 96 -20.45 -7.11 -14.49
C ASN A 96 -19.43 -6.47 -13.53
N PRO A 97 -19.77 -6.28 -12.24
CA PRO A 97 -18.88 -5.65 -11.26
C PRO A 97 -17.74 -6.56 -10.76
N ASP A 98 -17.66 -7.82 -11.19
CA ASP A 98 -16.53 -8.69 -10.89
C ASP A 98 -15.33 -8.37 -11.81
N LEU A 99 -14.35 -7.64 -11.27
CA LEU A 99 -13.12 -7.27 -12.00
C LEU A 99 -12.03 -8.36 -11.96
N LEU A 100 -12.24 -9.45 -11.22
CA LEU A 100 -11.27 -10.53 -11.07
C LEU A 100 -11.53 -11.61 -12.12
N THR A 101 -12.79 -12.01 -12.31
CA THR A 101 -13.18 -13.09 -13.22
C THR A 101 -14.29 -12.73 -14.20
N GLY A 102 -14.88 -11.54 -14.07
CA GLY A 102 -15.94 -11.09 -14.96
C GLY A 102 -15.43 -10.71 -16.36
N PRO A 103 -16.34 -10.59 -17.35
CA PRO A 103 -15.98 -10.31 -18.74
C PRO A 103 -15.60 -8.85 -19.01
N ASP A 104 -15.91 -7.92 -18.09
CA ASP A 104 -15.87 -6.47 -18.33
C ASP A 104 -14.62 -5.77 -17.75
N VAL A 105 -13.57 -6.52 -17.40
CA VAL A 105 -12.38 -5.98 -16.70
C VAL A 105 -11.74 -4.80 -17.44
N GLU A 106 -11.55 -4.91 -18.74
CA GLU A 106 -10.91 -3.84 -19.53
C GLU A 106 -11.82 -2.60 -19.61
N ARG A 107 -13.14 -2.79 -19.62
CA ARG A 107 -14.08 -1.67 -19.56
C ARG A 107 -14.02 -0.94 -18.23
N TRP A 108 -13.85 -1.66 -17.13
CA TRP A 108 -13.62 -1.05 -15.82
C TRP A 108 -12.27 -0.35 -15.71
N ARG A 109 -11.22 -0.84 -16.39
CA ARG A 109 -9.93 -0.14 -16.48
C ARG A 109 -10.07 1.21 -17.17
N GLU A 110 -10.83 1.28 -18.27
CA GLU A 110 -11.12 2.56 -18.93
C GLU A 110 -11.85 3.51 -17.97
N ILE A 111 -12.86 3.02 -17.24
CA ILE A 111 -13.62 3.82 -16.25
C ILE A 111 -12.69 4.33 -15.14
N TYR A 112 -11.80 3.47 -14.63
CA TYR A 112 -10.79 3.86 -13.63
C TYR A 112 -9.92 5.01 -14.14
N ASN A 113 -9.46 4.94 -15.38
CA ASN A 113 -8.60 5.97 -15.97
C ASN A 113 -9.35 7.31 -16.14
N VAL A 114 -10.54 7.31 -16.76
CA VAL A 114 -11.27 8.56 -17.01
C VAL A 114 -11.75 9.23 -15.71
N LEU A 115 -12.10 8.44 -14.69
CA LEU A 115 -12.44 8.98 -13.37
C LEU A 115 -11.20 9.46 -12.62
N GLY A 116 -10.08 8.73 -12.68
CA GLY A 116 -8.80 9.15 -12.09
C GLY A 116 -8.29 10.46 -12.69
N ASN A 117 -8.52 10.68 -13.98
CA ASN A 117 -8.17 11.91 -14.69
C ASN A 117 -9.21 13.02 -14.54
N SER A 118 -10.32 12.78 -13.85
CA SER A 118 -11.45 13.72 -13.72
C SER A 118 -12.03 14.18 -15.07
N GLU A 119 -11.97 13.32 -16.10
CA GLU A 119 -12.55 13.57 -17.43
C GLU A 119 -14.07 13.37 -17.46
N MET A 120 -14.59 12.64 -16.47
CA MET A 120 -16.01 12.37 -16.30
C MET A 120 -16.48 12.85 -14.93
N PRO A 121 -17.66 13.51 -14.84
CA PRO A 121 -18.54 13.90 -15.95
C PRO A 121 -17.96 15.04 -16.82
N PRO A 122 -18.38 15.17 -18.09
CA PRO A 122 -17.96 16.28 -18.95
C PRO A 122 -18.38 17.65 -18.40
N ALA A 123 -17.58 18.69 -18.63
CA ALA A 123 -17.84 20.04 -18.14
C ALA A 123 -19.17 20.65 -18.66
N ASP A 124 -19.65 20.23 -19.83
CA ASP A 124 -20.93 20.65 -20.41
C ASP A 124 -22.16 19.89 -19.86
N LYS A 125 -21.97 19.11 -18.78
CA LYS A 125 -23.00 18.28 -18.13
C LYS A 125 -23.05 18.51 -16.60
N PRO A 126 -23.25 19.76 -16.13
CA PRO A 126 -23.21 20.08 -14.71
C PRO A 126 -24.28 19.35 -13.87
N ASP A 127 -25.43 19.01 -14.45
CA ASP A 127 -26.51 18.28 -13.76
C ASP A 127 -26.10 16.87 -13.29
N TYR A 128 -25.00 16.34 -13.86
CA TYR A 128 -24.46 15.02 -13.54
C TYR A 128 -23.18 15.09 -12.73
N ALA A 129 -22.84 16.28 -12.20
CA ALA A 129 -21.63 16.51 -11.41
C ALA A 129 -21.43 15.40 -10.36
N LEU A 130 -20.18 14.94 -10.28
CA LEU A 130 -19.77 13.88 -9.38
C LEU A 130 -18.93 14.50 -8.27
N ALA A 131 -19.39 14.37 -7.02
CA ALA A 131 -18.65 14.89 -5.87
C ALA A 131 -17.26 14.23 -5.77
N ASP A 132 -16.27 14.98 -5.28
CA ASP A 132 -14.89 14.49 -5.15
C ASP A 132 -14.79 13.24 -4.27
N ALA A 133 -15.56 13.20 -3.19
CA ALA A 133 -15.65 12.03 -2.31
C ALA A 133 -16.21 10.80 -3.06
N ASP A 134 -17.27 10.98 -3.84
CA ASP A 134 -17.88 9.90 -4.63
C ASP A 134 -16.92 9.39 -5.72
N ARG A 135 -16.23 10.30 -6.42
CA ARG A 135 -15.20 9.94 -7.40
C ARG A 135 -14.06 9.17 -6.75
N GLY A 136 -13.58 9.64 -5.60
CA GLY A 136 -12.56 8.96 -4.80
C GLY A 136 -12.98 7.56 -4.38
N ASN A 137 -14.23 7.39 -3.93
CA ASN A 137 -14.77 6.08 -3.55
C ASN A 137 -14.75 5.09 -4.72
N ILE A 138 -15.17 5.53 -5.91
CA ILE A 138 -15.16 4.69 -7.12
C ILE A 138 -13.72 4.31 -7.51
N VAL A 139 -12.83 5.29 -7.59
CA VAL A 139 -11.42 5.09 -7.99
C VAL A 139 -10.71 4.15 -7.02
N ASN A 140 -10.92 4.33 -5.71
CA ASN A 140 -10.32 3.48 -4.68
C ASN A 140 -10.82 2.03 -4.77
N TRP A 141 -12.13 1.84 -4.94
CA TRP A 141 -12.69 0.49 -5.11
C TRP A 141 -12.15 -0.18 -6.37
N LEU A 142 -12.19 0.50 -7.52
CA LEU A 142 -11.67 -0.02 -8.79
C LEU A 142 -10.18 -0.36 -8.70
N GLY A 143 -9.36 0.52 -8.10
CA GLY A 143 -7.94 0.29 -7.91
C GLY A 143 -7.65 -0.95 -7.05
N GLY A 144 -8.42 -1.14 -5.98
CA GLY A 144 -8.33 -2.32 -5.12
C GLY A 144 -8.69 -3.63 -5.85
N GLU A 145 -9.79 -3.63 -6.59
CA GLU A 145 -10.21 -4.80 -7.36
C GLU A 145 -9.25 -5.13 -8.53
N LEU A 146 -8.79 -4.11 -9.27
CA LEU A 146 -7.80 -4.28 -10.34
C LEU A 146 -6.46 -4.83 -9.81
N LYS A 147 -6.03 -4.38 -8.63
CA LYS A 147 -4.83 -4.93 -7.96
C LYS A 147 -5.01 -6.41 -7.63
N LYS A 148 -6.17 -6.81 -7.10
CA LYS A 148 -6.48 -8.23 -6.84
C LYS A 148 -6.49 -9.06 -8.13
N ALA A 149 -7.09 -8.53 -9.19
CA ALA A 149 -7.12 -9.18 -10.50
C ALA A 149 -5.71 -9.36 -11.09
N TYR A 150 -4.83 -8.38 -10.92
CA TYR A 150 -3.42 -8.49 -11.33
C TYR A 150 -2.69 -9.61 -10.59
N ILE A 151 -2.82 -9.66 -9.25
CA ILE A 151 -2.18 -10.69 -8.42
C ILE A 151 -2.67 -12.09 -8.84
N LEU A 152 -3.97 -12.26 -9.07
CA LEU A 152 -4.54 -13.53 -9.51
C LEU A 152 -3.92 -14.03 -10.83
N ARG A 153 -3.84 -13.17 -11.85
CA ARG A 153 -3.28 -13.54 -13.17
C ARG A 153 -1.81 -13.92 -13.07
N ARG A 154 -1.01 -13.09 -12.40
CA ARG A 154 0.43 -13.35 -12.19
C ARG A 154 0.65 -14.72 -11.53
N ASN A 155 -0.07 -15.00 -10.44
CA ASN A 155 0.07 -16.25 -9.72
C ASN A 155 -0.39 -17.47 -10.55
N SER A 156 -1.30 -17.28 -11.52
CA SER A 156 -1.72 -18.36 -12.43
C SER A 156 -0.67 -18.67 -13.49
N GLU A 157 0.03 -17.65 -14.00
CA GLU A 157 1.12 -17.79 -14.97
C GLU A 157 2.34 -18.49 -14.36
N GLU A 158 2.73 -18.09 -13.14
CA GLU A 158 3.83 -18.72 -12.37
C GLU A 158 3.54 -20.20 -12.05
N ARG A 159 2.27 -20.58 -11.88
CA ARG A 159 1.86 -21.98 -11.62
C ARG A 159 1.81 -22.87 -12.87
N SER A 160 1.86 -22.26 -14.06
CA SER A 160 1.79 -22.96 -15.34
C SER A 160 3.16 -23.16 -16.02
N SER A 161 4.24 -22.71 -15.37
CA SER A 161 5.64 -22.88 -15.80
C SER A 161 6.33 -23.97 -15.01
#